data_AF-A0A261KS17-F1
#
_entry.id   AF-A0A261KS17-F1
#
_cell.length_a   1.000
_cell.length_b   1.000
_cell.length_c   1.000
_cell.angle_alpha   90.00
_cell.angle_beta   90.00
_cell.angle_gamma   90.00
#
_symmetry.space_group_name_H-M   'P 1'
#
loop_
_entity.id
_entity.type
_entity.pdbx_description
1 polymer ?
#
loop_
_entity_poly.entity_id
_entity_poly.type
_entity_poly.pdbx_seq_one_letter_code
_entity_poly.pdbx_strand_id
1 'polypeptide(L)'
;MTEARIVPLSPTITTPAIQYKVSMPHPESHLFEVSLSVKIEQLTSSLLQTSKKLDLKMPVWTPGSYLVREYAKHLQDFCAYSENERPLPWQKLSKNHWQIETLGVSEVIVQYSFSTVSERLYTLIFR
;
A
#
# COMPACT_ATOMS: atom_id res chain seq x y z
N MET A 1 28.10 -28.39 -39.52
CA MET A 1 28.34 -27.52 -38.35
C MET A 1 27.10 -26.66 -38.19
N THR A 2 26.33 -26.84 -37.13
CA THR A 2 25.08 -26.09 -36.88
C THR A 2 25.31 -25.20 -35.68
N GLU A 3 25.29 -23.90 -35.90
CA GLU A 3 25.55 -22.89 -34.87
C GLU A 3 24.25 -22.59 -34.10
N ALA A 4 24.29 -22.66 -32.78
CA ALA A 4 23.16 -22.34 -31.93
C ALA A 4 23.06 -20.82 -31.75
N ARG A 5 22.00 -20.21 -32.29
CA ARG A 5 21.72 -18.78 -32.08
C ARG A 5 21.12 -18.57 -30.69
N ILE A 6 21.91 -18.05 -29.77
CA ILE A 6 21.44 -17.60 -28.46
C ILE A 6 20.65 -16.30 -28.66
N VAL A 7 19.33 -16.34 -28.46
CA VAL A 7 18.51 -15.14 -28.34
C VAL A 7 18.71 -14.59 -26.93
N PRO A 8 19.24 -13.37 -26.74
CA PRO A 8 19.34 -12.80 -25.42
C PRO A 8 17.93 -12.53 -24.88
N LEU A 9 17.52 -13.30 -23.88
CA LEU A 9 16.35 -12.98 -23.07
C LEU A 9 16.72 -11.74 -22.25
N SER A 10 16.33 -10.56 -22.72
CA SER A 10 16.39 -9.36 -21.88
C SER A 10 15.38 -9.56 -20.75
N PRO A 11 15.79 -9.48 -19.47
CA PRO A 11 14.83 -9.56 -18.38
C PRO A 11 13.91 -8.33 -18.48
N THR A 12 12.63 -8.56 -18.77
CA THR A 12 11.62 -7.51 -18.64
C THR A 12 11.49 -7.20 -17.15
N ILE A 13 12.00 -6.05 -16.71
CA ILE A 13 11.81 -5.56 -15.35
C ILE A 13 10.36 -5.09 -15.24
N THR A 14 9.47 -5.97 -14.80
CA THR A 14 8.07 -5.63 -14.53
C THR A 14 8.02 -4.71 -13.32
N THR A 15 7.60 -3.47 -13.51
CA THR A 15 7.30 -2.57 -12.39
C THR A 15 6.10 -3.14 -11.63
N PRO A 16 6.18 -3.31 -10.31
CA PRO A 16 5.07 -3.86 -9.54
C PRO A 16 3.88 -2.90 -9.58
N ALA A 17 2.67 -3.46 -9.62
CA ALA A 17 1.43 -2.69 -9.58
C ALA A 17 1.21 -1.98 -8.23
N ILE A 18 1.93 -2.42 -7.19
CA ILE A 18 1.86 -1.88 -5.84
C ILE A 18 3.28 -1.66 -5.32
N GLN A 19 3.59 -0.45 -4.87
CA GLN A 19 4.88 -0.09 -4.30
C GLN A 19 4.68 0.58 -2.94
N TYR A 20 5.47 0.18 -1.95
CA TYR A 20 5.52 0.81 -0.64
C TYR A 20 6.87 1.50 -0.45
N LYS A 21 6.85 2.75 -0.03
CA LYS A 21 8.01 3.48 0.49
C LYS A 21 7.76 3.74 1.97
N VAL A 22 8.68 3.29 2.81
CA VAL A 22 8.65 3.52 4.26
C VAL A 22 9.84 4.36 4.63
N SER A 23 9.60 5.48 5.29
CA SER A 23 10.64 6.42 5.72
C SER A 23 10.42 6.84 7.16
N MET A 24 11.51 7.29 7.80
CA MET A 24 11.50 7.83 9.15
C MET A 24 12.35 9.11 9.16
N PRO A 25 11.84 10.22 8.60
CA PRO A 25 12.62 11.44 8.42
C PRO A 25 13.03 12.08 9.75
N HIS A 26 12.23 11.90 10.80
CA HIS A 26 12.48 12.40 12.15
C HIS A 26 12.48 11.22 13.16
N PRO A 27 13.57 10.45 13.27
CA PRO A 27 13.61 9.23 14.09
C PRO A 27 13.22 9.41 15.55
N GLU A 28 13.52 10.57 16.14
CA GLU A 28 13.18 10.96 17.50
C GLU A 28 11.68 11.08 17.74
N SER A 29 10.89 11.33 16.70
CA SER A 29 9.43 11.41 16.79
C SER A 29 8.76 10.04 16.88
N HIS A 30 9.50 8.96 16.58
CA HIS A 30 8.96 7.61 16.50
C HIS A 30 7.80 7.45 15.49
N LEU A 31 7.69 8.38 14.54
CA LEU A 31 6.74 8.37 13.43
C LEU A 31 7.41 7.80 12.18
N PHE A 32 6.75 6.81 11.60
CA PHE A 32 7.07 6.32 10.28
C PHE A 32 6.08 6.90 9.29
N GLU A 33 6.60 7.37 8.16
CA GLU A 33 5.81 7.80 7.01
C GLU A 33 5.77 6.66 6.00
N VAL A 34 4.56 6.32 5.56
CA VAL A 34 4.34 5.30 4.54
C VAL A 34 3.66 5.94 3.34
N SER A 35 4.28 5.76 2.17
CA SER A 35 3.70 6.10 0.88
C SER A 35 3.43 4.81 0.12
N LEU A 36 2.17 4.57 -0.21
CA LEU A 36 1.69 3.45 -1.00
C LEU A 36 1.28 3.96 -2.38
N SER A 37 1.99 3.52 -3.41
CA SER A 37 1.68 3.81 -4.82
C SER A 37 1.01 2.60 -5.46
N VAL A 38 -0.15 2.82 -6.08
CA VAL A 38 -0.97 1.77 -6.68
C VAL A 38 -1.31 2.13 -8.13
N LYS A 39 -0.79 1.35 -9.07
CA LYS A 39 -1.09 1.50 -10.51
C LYS A 39 -2.42 0.86 -10.83
N ILE A 40 -3.47 1.66 -10.95
CA ILE A 40 -4.85 1.22 -11.14
C ILE A 40 -4.99 0.42 -12.44
N GLU A 41 -4.36 0.90 -13.51
CA GLU A 41 -4.39 0.25 -14.83
C GLU A 41 -3.83 -1.18 -14.82
N GLN A 42 -2.85 -1.45 -13.94
CA GLN A 42 -2.22 -2.77 -13.83
C GLN A 42 -2.96 -3.73 -12.89
N LEU A 43 -3.76 -3.20 -11.96
CA LEU A 43 -4.58 -4.02 -11.05
C LEU A 43 -5.90 -4.45 -11.67
N THR A 44 -6.43 -3.68 -12.61
CA THR A 44 -7.66 -4.04 -13.32
C THR A 44 -7.35 -4.99 -14.47
N SER A 45 -7.30 -6.31 -14.19
CA SER A 45 -7.69 -7.27 -15.22
C SER A 45 -9.16 -6.98 -15.59
N SER A 46 -9.53 -7.19 -16.86
CA SER A 46 -10.72 -6.61 -17.52
C SER A 46 -12.11 -6.89 -16.89
N LEU A 47 -12.19 -7.53 -15.73
CA LEU A 47 -13.42 -7.83 -14.99
C LEU A 47 -13.67 -6.95 -13.76
N LEU A 48 -12.68 -6.16 -13.30
CA LEU A 48 -12.83 -5.25 -12.14
C LEU A 48 -13.13 -3.78 -12.53
N GLN A 49 -13.27 -3.50 -13.83
CA GLN A 49 -13.47 -2.15 -14.39
C GLN A 49 -14.79 -1.46 -13.99
N THR A 50 -15.71 -2.19 -13.37
CA THR A 50 -17.06 -1.67 -13.05
C THR A 50 -17.08 -0.78 -11.80
N SER A 51 -16.20 -1.03 -10.82
CA SER A 51 -16.13 -0.22 -9.61
C SER A 51 -14.91 0.70 -9.70
N LYS A 52 -15.14 1.96 -10.06
CA LYS A 52 -14.16 3.07 -10.11
C LYS A 52 -13.72 3.50 -8.69
N LYS A 53 -13.44 2.51 -7.85
CA LYS A 53 -13.18 2.63 -6.42
C LYS A 53 -12.10 1.63 -6.04
N LEU A 54 -11.18 2.05 -5.19
CA LEU A 54 -10.13 1.23 -4.61
C LEU A 54 -10.45 0.97 -3.14
N ASP A 55 -10.62 -0.29 -2.78
CA ASP A 55 -10.77 -0.73 -1.39
C ASP A 55 -9.39 -1.07 -0.81
N LEU A 56 -8.94 -0.26 0.14
CA LEU A 56 -7.70 -0.47 0.89
C LEU A 56 -8.02 -1.03 2.28
N LYS A 57 -7.43 -2.17 2.63
CA LYS A 57 -7.64 -2.81 3.93
C LYS A 57 -6.32 -3.08 4.64
N MET A 58 -6.25 -2.72 5.91
CA MET A 58 -5.15 -3.08 6.79
C MET A 58 -5.47 -4.40 7.49
N PRO A 59 -4.55 -5.40 7.53
CA PRO A 59 -4.79 -6.63 8.27
C PRO A 59 -5.00 -6.35 9.76
N VAL A 60 -5.76 -7.21 10.43
CA VAL A 60 -6.04 -7.11 11.88
C VAL A 60 -5.30 -8.18 12.69
N TRP A 61 -4.44 -8.97 12.06
CA TRP A 61 -3.63 -10.00 12.69
C TRP A 61 -2.37 -10.22 11.84
N THR A 62 -1.36 -10.85 12.42
CA THR A 62 -0.11 -11.18 11.75
C THR A 62 0.14 -12.68 11.89
N PRO A 63 0.55 -13.40 10.83
CA PRO A 63 0.90 -14.82 10.95
C PRO A 63 1.84 -15.07 12.14
N GLY A 64 1.56 -16.10 12.94
CA GLY A 64 2.25 -16.37 14.21
C GLY A 64 1.57 -15.78 15.46
N SER A 65 0.74 -14.74 15.31
CA SER A 65 -0.08 -14.17 16.39
C SER A 65 -1.54 -14.07 15.95
N TYR A 66 -2.35 -15.05 16.34
CA TYR A 66 -3.78 -15.15 16.01
C TYR A 66 -4.70 -14.24 16.84
N LEU A 67 -4.11 -13.25 17.54
CA LEU A 67 -4.88 -12.24 18.26
C LEU A 67 -5.27 -11.11 17.32
N VAL A 68 -6.53 -10.69 17.39
CA VAL A 68 -7.00 -9.49 16.70
C VAL A 68 -6.30 -8.26 17.29
N ARG A 69 -5.85 -7.38 16.39
CA ARG A 69 -5.12 -6.14 16.65
C ARG A 69 -5.79 -5.00 15.90
N GLU A 70 -5.71 -3.82 16.50
CA GLU A 70 -6.27 -2.61 15.93
C GLU A 70 -5.17 -1.73 15.32
N TYR A 71 -4.32 -2.27 14.44
CA TYR A 71 -3.20 -1.51 13.86
C TYR A 71 -3.63 -0.18 13.22
N ALA A 72 -4.81 -0.18 12.59
CA ALA A 72 -5.42 1.00 11.99
C ALA A 72 -5.72 2.16 12.96
N LYS A 73 -5.70 1.93 14.29
CA LYS A 73 -5.87 3.00 15.30
C LYS A 73 -4.65 3.91 15.43
N HIS A 74 -3.48 3.43 15.01
CA HIS A 74 -2.22 4.17 15.10
C HIS A 74 -1.89 4.95 13.83
N LEU A 75 -2.72 4.81 12.79
CA LEU A 75 -2.58 5.56 11.55
C LEU A 75 -3.06 7.00 11.76
N GLN A 76 -2.23 7.93 11.34
CA GLN A 76 -2.44 9.37 11.37
C GLN A 76 -2.31 9.91 9.95
N ASP A 77 -2.95 11.05 9.72
CA ASP A 77 -2.80 11.84 8.49
C ASP A 77 -3.02 11.03 7.19
N PHE A 78 -4.05 10.17 7.19
CA PHE A 78 -4.40 9.39 6.00
C PHE A 78 -4.88 10.32 4.88
N CYS A 79 -4.16 10.31 3.77
CA CYS A 79 -4.47 11.08 2.57
C CYS A 79 -4.32 10.20 1.32
N ALA A 80 -5.08 10.53 0.28
CA ALA A 80 -4.99 9.89 -1.03
C ALA A 80 -4.88 10.95 -2.12
N TYR A 81 -3.99 10.73 -3.08
CA TYR A 81 -3.69 11.64 -4.18
C TYR A 81 -3.67 10.88 -5.51
N SER A 82 -3.93 11.59 -6.62
CA SER A 82 -3.72 11.08 -7.97
C SER A 82 -2.26 11.22 -8.41
N GLU A 83 -1.92 10.73 -9.60
CA GLU A 83 -0.61 10.92 -10.25
C GLU A 83 -0.20 12.39 -10.42
N ASN A 84 -1.15 13.32 -10.37
CA ASN A 84 -0.96 14.75 -10.52
C ASN A 84 -1.01 15.50 -9.17
N GLU A 85 -0.80 14.81 -8.05
CA GLU A 85 -0.86 15.35 -6.68
C GLU A 85 -2.22 15.95 -6.30
N ARG A 86 -3.28 15.60 -7.04
CA ARG A 86 -4.64 16.08 -6.75
C ARG A 86 -5.25 15.22 -5.63
N PRO A 87 -5.79 15.81 -4.55
CA PRO A 87 -6.47 15.05 -3.51
C PRO A 87 -7.63 14.25 -4.07
N LEU A 88 -7.69 12.95 -3.73
CA LEU A 88 -8.77 12.05 -4.13
C LEU A 88 -9.79 11.92 -2.99
N PRO A 89 -11.10 11.94 -3.29
CA PRO A 89 -12.12 11.64 -2.31
C PRO A 89 -11.94 10.23 -1.76
N TRP A 90 -12.05 10.09 -0.44
CA TRP A 90 -12.01 8.81 0.24
C TRP A 90 -12.93 8.82 1.46
N GLN A 91 -13.33 7.62 1.88
CA GLN A 91 -14.12 7.41 3.08
C GLN A 91 -13.62 6.20 3.86
N LYS A 92 -13.76 6.24 5.18
CA LYS A 92 -13.46 5.11 6.05
C LYS A 92 -14.74 4.28 6.26
N LEU A 93 -14.78 3.08 5.67
CA LEU A 93 -15.95 2.19 5.73
C LEU A 93 -15.97 1.34 7.01
N SER A 94 -14.80 1.05 7.58
CA SER A 94 -14.67 0.36 8.87
C SER A 94 -13.36 0.73 9.57
N LYS A 95 -13.09 0.17 10.77
CA LYS A 95 -11.88 0.48 11.56
C LYS A 95 -10.58 0.35 10.76
N ASN A 96 -10.50 -0.59 9.83
CA ASN A 96 -9.32 -0.95 9.05
C ASN A 96 -9.56 -0.96 7.53
N HIS A 97 -10.63 -0.31 7.05
CA HIS A 97 -11.03 -0.32 5.64
C HIS A 97 -11.32 1.10 5.16
N TRP A 98 -10.57 1.52 4.14
CA TRP A 98 -10.75 2.78 3.42
C TRP A 98 -11.18 2.49 1.98
N GLN A 99 -12.03 3.34 1.45
CA GLN A 99 -12.45 3.30 0.05
C GLN A 99 -12.09 4.64 -0.59
N ILE A 100 -11.34 4.59 -1.69
CA ILE A 100 -10.84 5.75 -2.43
C ILE A 100 -11.52 5.77 -3.80
N GLU A 101 -11.94 6.95 -4.27
CA GLU A 101 -12.46 7.11 -5.62
C GLU A 101 -11.33 7.17 -6.65
N THR A 102 -11.44 6.40 -7.74
CA THR A 102 -10.38 6.23 -8.75
C THR A 102 -10.85 6.55 -10.17
N LEU A 103 -11.95 7.31 -10.30
CA LEU A 103 -12.49 7.68 -11.60
C LEU A 103 -11.48 8.54 -12.38
N GLY A 104 -10.97 7.98 -13.48
CA GLY A 104 -10.07 8.70 -14.40
C GLY A 104 -8.64 8.87 -13.88
N VAL A 105 -8.23 8.05 -12.91
CA VAL A 105 -6.91 8.08 -12.28
C VAL A 105 -6.13 6.83 -12.70
N SER A 106 -4.88 7.01 -13.14
CA SER A 106 -4.01 5.89 -13.54
C SER A 106 -3.19 5.35 -12.37
N GLU A 107 -2.88 6.21 -11.39
CA GLU A 107 -2.15 5.86 -10.19
C GLU A 107 -2.72 6.56 -8.95
N VAL A 108 -2.89 5.80 -7.87
CA VAL A 108 -3.31 6.32 -6.57
C VAL A 108 -2.12 6.27 -5.63
N ILE A 109 -1.83 7.40 -4.99
CA ILE A 109 -0.78 7.55 -3.98
C ILE A 109 -1.45 7.78 -2.63
N VAL A 110 -1.33 6.81 -1.73
CA VAL A 110 -1.83 6.90 -0.36
C VAL A 110 -0.68 7.21 0.57
N GLN A 111 -0.86 8.20 1.44
CA GLN A 111 0.10 8.59 2.46
C GLN A 111 -0.52 8.48 3.83
N TYR A 112 0.23 7.97 4.80
CA TYR A 112 -0.15 7.97 6.20
C TYR A 112 1.10 7.88 7.07
N SER A 113 0.97 8.35 8.30
CA SER A 113 1.98 8.21 9.34
C SER A 113 1.53 7.19 10.37
N PHE A 114 2.44 6.43 10.97
CA PHE A 114 2.12 5.60 12.14
C PHE A 114 3.14 5.76 13.25
N SER A 115 2.62 5.85 14.48
CA SER A 115 3.46 6.02 15.68
C SER A 115 3.80 4.67 16.30
N THR A 116 5.07 4.51 16.68
CA THR A 116 5.57 3.32 17.40
C THR A 116 5.61 3.49 18.92
N VAL A 117 5.20 4.66 19.44
CA VAL A 117 5.31 5.00 20.88
C VAL A 117 4.29 4.27 21.76
N SER A 118 3.35 3.52 21.19
CA SER A 118 2.24 2.89 21.91
C SER A 118 2.10 1.41 21.59
N GLU A 119 2.87 0.56 22.25
CA GLU A 119 2.41 -0.63 23.00
C GLU A 119 3.64 -1.42 23.47
N ARG A 120 3.68 -1.78 24.76
CA ARG A 120 4.59 -2.77 25.37
C ARG A 120 4.35 -4.19 24.80
N LEU A 121 4.18 -4.35 23.49
CA LEU A 121 3.86 -5.64 22.84
C LEU A 121 4.84 -6.04 21.73
N TYR A 122 5.95 -5.32 21.53
CA TYR A 122 6.97 -5.71 20.56
C TYR A 122 7.69 -7.04 20.87
N THR A 123 7.49 -7.64 22.05
CA THR A 123 8.12 -8.93 22.39
C THR A 123 7.50 -10.14 21.66
N LEU A 124 6.40 -10.01 20.93
CA LEU A 124 5.67 -11.17 20.37
C LEU A 124 5.62 -11.26 18.84
N ILE A 125 6.30 -10.39 18.09
CA ILE A 125 6.26 -10.41 16.61
C ILE A 125 7.42 -11.22 15.99
N PHE A 126 8.41 -11.66 16.77
CA PHE A 126 9.56 -12.46 16.28
C PHE A 126 9.84 -13.73 17.11
N ARG A 127 8.81 -14.38 17.66
CA ARG A 127 8.98 -15.72 18.23
C ARG A 127 8.30 -16.77 17.38
#